data_AF-A0AAV0DFP0-F1
#
_entry.id   AF-A0AAV0DFP0-F1
#
_cell.length_a   1.000
_cell.length_b   1.000
_cell.length_c   1.000
_cell.angle_alpha   90.00
_cell.angle_beta   90.00
_cell.angle_gamma   90.00
#
_symmetry.space_group_name_H-M   'P 1'
#
loop_
_entity.id
_entity.type
_entity.pdbx_description
1 polymer ?
#
loop_
_entity_poly.entity_id
_entity_poly.type
_entity_poly.pdbx_seq_one_letter_code
_entity_poly.pdbx_strand_id
1 'polypeptide(L)'
;MDVEVDSSSVPLPEAFLDFLNQNGLDSSLYASSDSIPRYVRLKPGNEADVEAIEVDIGCKLQKVFWLPNFYCLAPHVKIASSKAYQNGMIYGIDAASGAAVLALDISSGDHVLDLCAAPGAKLCMILDSLGSSGSVSGVDIAKHRLAACRSMLLKYGLGDRCRLFVADGTTFSLLPVKTIPVSESQNQLEVYKEWKSRRPWKERRREALAREKGYSNFSSPTQEPELLFYGKKSGVVGLTRNTLYQRVHCGNVYGFGYDKAGSCGCRVHP
;
A
#
# COMPACT_ATOMS: atom_id res chain seq x y z
N MET A 1 -14.95 42.41 6.97
CA MET A 1 -16.04 41.51 6.54
C MET A 1 -15.50 40.78 5.33
N ASP A 2 -14.75 39.72 5.59
CA ASP A 2 -14.20 38.87 4.53
C ASP A 2 -15.34 38.03 3.97
N VAL A 3 -15.60 38.21 2.68
CA VAL A 3 -16.61 37.46 1.94
C VAL A 3 -16.02 36.07 1.71
N GLU A 4 -16.55 35.07 2.43
CA GLU A 4 -16.32 33.66 2.12
C GLU A 4 -16.83 33.41 0.69
N VAL A 5 -15.91 33.26 -0.26
CA VAL A 5 -16.23 32.84 -1.62
C VAL A 5 -16.61 31.37 -1.56
N ASP A 6 -17.91 31.11 -1.69
CA ASP A 6 -18.49 29.78 -1.84
C ASP A 6 -17.89 29.11 -3.09
N SER A 7 -17.01 28.14 -2.86
CA SER A 7 -16.26 27.41 -3.88
C SER A 7 -17.11 26.45 -4.72
N SER A 8 -18.43 26.42 -4.48
CA SER A 8 -19.40 25.59 -5.21
C SER A 8 -19.81 26.14 -6.58
N SER A 9 -19.32 27.31 -6.99
CA SER A 9 -19.87 28.08 -8.13
C SER A 9 -18.95 28.26 -9.35
N VAL A 10 -17.73 27.71 -9.35
CA VAL A 10 -16.83 27.86 -10.51
C VAL A 10 -17.24 26.85 -11.59
N PRO A 11 -17.64 27.29 -12.80
CA PRO A 11 -17.99 26.37 -13.88
C PRO A 11 -16.78 25.53 -14.32
N LEU A 12 -17.04 24.27 -14.70
CA LEU A 12 -16.01 23.38 -15.22
C LEU A 12 -15.35 24.00 -16.48
N PRO A 13 -14.03 23.86 -16.68
CA PRO A 13 -13.36 24.38 -17.87
C PRO A 13 -13.95 23.81 -19.17
N GLU A 14 -14.09 24.65 -20.20
CA GLU A 14 -14.66 24.27 -21.50
C GLU A 14 -13.95 23.06 -22.12
N ALA A 15 -12.61 23.06 -22.11
CA ALA A 15 -11.81 21.93 -22.59
C ALA A 15 -12.10 20.61 -21.85
N PHE A 16 -12.51 20.67 -20.57
CA PHE A 16 -12.92 19.49 -19.81
C PHE A 16 -14.32 19.03 -20.20
N LEU A 17 -15.26 19.97 -20.40
CA LEU A 17 -16.61 19.64 -20.88
C LEU A 17 -16.57 19.00 -22.28
N ASP A 18 -15.74 19.51 -23.18
CA ASP A 18 -15.52 18.93 -24.50
C ASP A 18 -14.98 17.50 -24.41
N PHE A 19 -14.00 17.27 -23.53
CA PHE A 19 -13.49 15.93 -23.27
C PHE A 19 -14.58 14.98 -22.77
N LEU A 20 -15.42 15.41 -21.82
CA LEU A 20 -16.52 14.58 -21.31
C LEU A 20 -17.52 14.24 -22.42
N ASN A 21 -17.94 15.24 -23.19
CA ASN A 21 -18.87 15.07 -24.31
C ASN A 21 -18.32 14.11 -25.38
N GLN A 22 -17.05 14.25 -25.76
CA GLN A 22 -16.40 13.38 -26.74
C GLN A 22 -16.30 11.91 -26.28
N ASN A 23 -16.23 11.68 -24.97
CA ASN A 23 -16.14 10.33 -24.39
C ASN A 23 -17.48 9.79 -23.87
N GLY A 24 -18.60 10.49 -24.14
CA GLY A 24 -19.93 10.08 -23.69
C GLY A 24 -20.09 10.07 -22.17
N LEU A 25 -19.34 10.92 -21.47
CA LEU A 25 -19.38 11.07 -20.01
C LEU A 25 -20.29 12.24 -19.64
N ASP A 26 -21.16 12.02 -18.65
CA ASP A 26 -22.05 13.06 -18.16
C ASP A 26 -21.31 14.06 -17.27
N SER A 27 -21.34 15.35 -17.64
CA SER A 27 -20.75 16.45 -16.87
C SER A 27 -21.39 16.64 -15.50
N SER A 28 -22.65 16.21 -15.31
CA SER A 28 -23.36 16.32 -14.02
C SER A 28 -22.64 15.58 -12.90
N LEU A 29 -21.89 14.52 -13.24
CA LEU A 29 -21.09 13.73 -12.29
C LEU A 29 -20.01 14.57 -11.59
N TYR A 30 -19.53 15.62 -12.24
CA TYR A 30 -18.45 16.49 -11.75
C TYR A 30 -18.93 17.88 -11.31
N ALA A 31 -20.23 18.16 -11.45
CA ALA A 31 -20.80 19.48 -11.20
C ALA A 31 -20.99 19.80 -9.71
N SER A 32 -20.90 18.80 -8.81
CA SER A 32 -21.02 19.03 -7.37
C SER A 32 -20.01 18.19 -6.59
N SER A 33 -19.29 18.79 -5.67
CA SER A 33 -18.30 18.08 -4.83
C SER A 33 -18.95 17.00 -3.95
N ASP A 34 -20.24 17.16 -3.65
CA ASP A 34 -21.04 16.22 -2.86
C ASP A 34 -21.55 15.00 -3.66
N SER A 35 -21.38 14.97 -4.98
CA SER A 35 -21.80 13.83 -5.82
C SER A 35 -20.79 12.69 -5.83
N ILE A 36 -19.52 12.94 -5.49
CA ILE A 36 -18.46 11.92 -5.63
C ILE A 36 -18.58 10.92 -4.48
N PRO A 37 -18.93 9.65 -4.77
CA PRO A 37 -19.10 8.65 -3.73
C PRO A 37 -17.76 8.36 -3.04
N ARG A 38 -17.78 8.28 -1.71
CA ARG A 38 -16.66 7.73 -0.95
C ARG A 38 -16.88 6.25 -0.74
N TYR A 39 -15.78 5.51 -0.60
CA TYR A 39 -15.82 4.07 -0.45
C TYR A 39 -15.05 3.62 0.79
N VAL A 40 -15.56 2.58 1.41
CA VAL A 40 -14.95 1.86 2.52
C VAL A 40 -14.91 0.37 2.19
N ARG A 41 -13.79 -0.27 2.48
CA ARG A 41 -13.65 -1.71 2.42
C ARG A 41 -13.74 -2.29 3.83
N LEU A 42 -14.56 -3.32 3.96
CA LEU A 42 -14.62 -4.20 5.12
C LEU A 42 -13.48 -5.21 5.04
N LYS A 43 -12.69 -5.34 6.10
CA LYS A 43 -11.67 -6.38 6.17
C LYS A 43 -12.38 -7.75 6.22
N PRO A 44 -11.95 -8.74 5.42
CA PRO A 44 -12.56 -10.08 5.44
C PRO A 44 -12.65 -10.66 6.86
N GLY A 45 -13.76 -11.31 7.16
CA GLY A 45 -14.08 -11.86 8.49
C GLY A 45 -14.93 -10.94 9.38
N ASN A 46 -15.28 -9.74 8.93
CA ASN A 46 -16.13 -8.79 9.67
C ASN A 46 -17.53 -8.65 9.04
N GLU A 47 -17.91 -9.53 8.10
CA GLU A 47 -19.18 -9.47 7.35
C GLU A 47 -20.42 -9.56 8.25
N ALA A 48 -20.30 -10.26 9.39
CA ALA A 48 -21.36 -10.37 10.38
C ALA A 48 -21.56 -9.08 11.20
N ASP A 49 -20.56 -8.18 11.24
CA ASP A 49 -20.56 -6.99 12.08
C ASP A 49 -21.05 -5.73 11.34
N VAL A 50 -21.52 -5.85 10.10
CA VAL A 50 -21.91 -4.71 9.26
C VAL A 50 -22.91 -3.79 9.97
N GLU A 51 -23.94 -4.35 10.61
CA GLU A 51 -24.93 -3.55 11.33
C GLU A 51 -24.32 -2.78 12.51
N ALA A 52 -23.41 -3.41 13.26
CA ALA A 52 -22.70 -2.76 14.36
C ALA A 52 -21.77 -1.64 13.86
N ILE A 53 -21.13 -1.86 12.71
CA ILE A 53 -20.28 -0.86 12.04
C ILE A 53 -21.12 0.34 11.57
N GLU A 54 -22.29 0.11 10.98
CA GLU A 54 -23.21 1.17 10.57
C GLU A 54 -23.64 2.04 11.75
N VAL A 55 -23.96 1.41 12.89
CA VAL A 55 -24.32 2.12 14.13
C VAL A 55 -23.15 2.95 14.66
N ASP A 56 -21.93 2.39 14.68
CA ASP A 56 -20.72 3.07 15.18
C ASP A 56 -20.30 4.26 14.30
N ILE A 57 -20.48 4.14 12.98
CA ILE A 57 -20.21 5.22 12.02
C ILE A 57 -21.38 6.23 11.97
N GLY A 58 -22.59 5.83 12.36
CA GLY A 58 -23.80 6.63 12.23
C GLY A 58 -24.28 6.77 10.78
N CYS A 59 -24.00 5.80 9.92
CA CYS A 59 -24.34 5.84 8.51
C CYS A 59 -24.64 4.43 7.96
N LYS A 60 -25.68 4.33 7.13
CA LYS A 60 -25.99 3.09 6.40
C LYS A 60 -25.00 2.88 5.26
N LEU A 61 -24.48 1.66 5.14
CA LEU A 61 -23.49 1.28 4.14
C LEU A 61 -24.20 0.62 2.95
N GLN A 62 -24.06 1.20 1.76
CA GLN A 62 -24.63 0.61 0.54
C GLN A 62 -23.59 -0.29 -0.13
N LYS A 63 -23.90 -1.58 -0.28
CA LYS A 63 -22.97 -2.55 -0.86
C LYS A 63 -22.68 -2.25 -2.33
N VAL A 64 -21.40 -2.32 -2.71
CA VAL A 64 -20.97 -2.29 -4.11
C VAL A 64 -21.03 -3.72 -4.65
N PHE A 65 -22.12 -4.07 -5.34
CA PHE A 65 -22.42 -5.48 -5.68
C PHE A 65 -21.36 -6.19 -6.51
N TRP A 66 -20.65 -5.47 -7.38
CA TRP A 66 -19.61 -6.04 -8.26
C TRP A 66 -18.23 -6.12 -7.57
N LEU A 67 -18.06 -5.53 -6.38
CA LEU A 67 -16.78 -5.47 -5.67
C LEU A 67 -16.90 -6.05 -4.26
N PRO A 68 -16.34 -7.24 -3.99
CA PRO A 68 -16.48 -7.90 -2.69
C PRO A 68 -15.99 -7.04 -1.52
N ASN A 69 -16.77 -6.99 -0.44
CA ASN A 69 -16.47 -6.26 0.79
C ASN A 69 -16.33 -4.73 0.63
N PHE A 70 -16.82 -4.14 -0.45
CA PHE A 70 -16.88 -2.68 -0.63
C PHE A 70 -18.27 -2.12 -0.38
N TYR A 71 -18.30 -0.93 0.22
CA TYR A 71 -19.51 -0.19 0.50
C TYR A 71 -19.33 1.30 0.19
N CYS A 72 -20.38 1.93 -0.31
CA CYS A 72 -20.47 3.38 -0.43
C CYS A 72 -20.66 4.01 0.96
N LEU A 73 -20.04 5.18 1.13
CA LEU A 73 -20.03 5.97 2.34
C LEU A 73 -20.42 7.41 1.97
N ALA A 74 -21.32 8.02 2.73
CA ALA A 74 -21.71 9.40 2.48
C ALA A 74 -20.51 10.37 2.66
N PRO A 75 -20.39 11.43 1.82
CA PRO A 75 -19.22 12.31 1.79
C PRO A 75 -18.81 12.90 3.16
N HIS A 76 -19.80 13.31 3.95
CA HIS A 76 -19.64 13.96 5.25
C HIS A 76 -19.22 13.01 6.39
N VAL A 77 -19.27 11.69 6.18
CA VAL A 77 -19.06 10.71 7.25
C VAL A 77 -17.57 10.49 7.51
N LYS A 78 -17.15 10.67 8.77
CA LYS A 78 -15.76 10.52 9.21
C LYS A 78 -15.57 9.18 9.91
N ILE A 79 -14.91 8.24 9.24
CA ILE A 79 -14.65 6.90 9.83
C ILE A 79 -13.49 6.89 10.83
N ALA A 80 -12.60 7.90 10.82
CA ALA A 80 -11.36 7.86 11.61
C ALA A 80 -11.59 7.77 13.14
N SER A 81 -12.71 8.32 13.62
CA SER A 81 -13.12 8.29 15.03
C SER A 81 -13.92 7.05 15.43
N SER A 82 -14.38 6.26 14.45
CA SER A 82 -15.17 5.05 14.70
C SER A 82 -14.33 3.93 15.33
N LYS A 83 -14.93 3.15 16.22
CA LYS A 83 -14.31 1.94 16.77
C LYS A 83 -14.01 0.93 15.67
N ALA A 84 -14.91 0.78 14.69
CA ALA A 84 -14.72 -0.09 13.53
C ALA A 84 -13.41 0.22 12.79
N TYR A 85 -13.14 1.51 12.54
CA TYR A 85 -11.87 1.92 11.94
C TYR A 85 -10.69 1.69 12.89
N GLN A 86 -10.79 2.10 14.15
CA GLN A 86 -9.69 2.00 15.11
C GLN A 86 -9.26 0.55 15.36
N ASN A 87 -10.21 -0.37 15.41
CA ASN A 87 -10.02 -1.81 15.59
C ASN A 87 -9.60 -2.53 14.31
N GLY A 88 -9.46 -1.82 13.19
CA GLY A 88 -8.99 -2.40 11.94
C GLY A 88 -10.02 -3.27 11.20
N MET A 89 -11.31 -3.07 11.48
CA MET A 89 -12.40 -3.78 10.79
C MET A 89 -12.66 -3.19 9.40
N ILE A 90 -12.41 -1.88 9.23
CA ILE A 90 -12.64 -1.16 7.97
C ILE A 90 -11.48 -0.23 7.62
N TYR A 91 -11.36 0.11 6.34
CA TYR A 91 -10.51 1.21 5.87
C TYR A 91 -11.07 1.88 4.61
N GLY A 92 -10.76 3.16 4.45
CA GLY A 92 -11.09 3.91 3.24
C GLY A 92 -10.19 3.48 2.08
N ILE A 93 -10.80 3.15 0.96
CA ILE A 93 -10.12 2.84 -0.31
C ILE A 93 -11.13 3.04 -1.43
N ASP A 94 -10.69 3.67 -2.52
CA ASP A 94 -11.54 3.91 -3.68
C ASP A 94 -11.95 2.60 -4.40
N ALA A 95 -13.17 2.56 -4.97
CA ALA A 95 -13.66 1.38 -5.67
C ALA A 95 -12.79 1.00 -6.89
N ALA A 96 -12.26 1.97 -7.64
CA ALA A 96 -11.33 1.69 -8.74
C ALA A 96 -10.01 1.09 -8.24
N SER A 97 -9.57 1.51 -7.04
CA SER A 97 -8.41 0.90 -6.39
C SER A 97 -8.66 -0.56 -5.98
N GLY A 98 -9.86 -0.88 -5.52
CA GLY A 98 -10.26 -2.26 -5.24
C GLY A 98 -10.40 -3.09 -6.52
N ALA A 99 -10.98 -2.53 -7.58
CA ALA A 99 -11.09 -3.17 -8.88
C ALA A 99 -9.72 -3.53 -9.46
N ALA A 100 -8.73 -2.64 -9.34
CA ALA A 100 -7.36 -2.91 -9.77
C ALA A 100 -6.75 -4.12 -9.04
N VAL A 101 -6.98 -4.27 -7.73
CA VAL A 101 -6.51 -5.43 -6.97
C VAL A 101 -7.28 -6.69 -7.34
N LEU A 102 -8.59 -6.60 -7.55
CA LEU A 102 -9.40 -7.73 -8.01
C LEU A 102 -8.93 -8.25 -9.38
N ALA A 103 -8.57 -7.34 -10.29
CA ALA A 103 -8.07 -7.69 -11.62
C ALA A 103 -6.70 -8.38 -11.62
N LEU A 104 -5.92 -8.29 -10.53
CA LEU A 104 -4.68 -9.06 -10.39
C LEU A 104 -4.95 -10.57 -10.23
N ASP A 105 -6.16 -10.98 -9.87
CA ASP A 105 -6.56 -12.38 -9.71
C ASP A 105 -5.56 -13.15 -8.83
N ILE A 106 -5.34 -12.63 -7.62
CA ILE A 106 -4.34 -13.13 -6.67
C ILE A 106 -4.83 -14.45 -6.07
N SER A 107 -4.00 -15.48 -6.16
CA SER A 107 -4.21 -16.78 -5.55
C SER A 107 -3.38 -16.93 -4.27
N SER A 108 -3.87 -17.77 -3.35
CA SER A 108 -3.08 -18.17 -2.18
C SER A 108 -1.77 -18.80 -2.63
N GLY A 109 -0.65 -18.29 -2.12
CA GLY A 109 0.69 -18.77 -2.49
C GLY A 109 1.45 -17.82 -3.41
N ASP A 110 0.75 -16.90 -4.08
CA ASP A 110 1.39 -15.94 -5.00
C ASP A 110 2.43 -15.07 -4.28
N HIS A 111 3.49 -14.76 -5.02
CA HIS A 111 4.43 -13.72 -4.66
C HIS A 111 4.10 -12.47 -5.48
N VAL A 112 3.62 -11.43 -4.81
CA VAL A 112 3.10 -10.21 -5.45
C VAL A 112 4.08 -9.06 -5.29
N LEU A 113 4.28 -8.27 -6.34
CA LEU A 113 5.02 -7.01 -6.34
C LEU A 113 4.08 -5.83 -6.51
N ASP A 114 4.13 -4.85 -5.61
CA ASP A 114 3.44 -3.57 -5.73
C ASP A 114 4.50 -2.45 -5.83
N LEU A 115 4.68 -1.89 -7.02
CA LEU A 115 5.74 -0.91 -7.32
C LEU A 115 5.42 0.52 -6.84
N CYS A 116 4.20 0.78 -6.36
CA CYS A 116 3.77 2.08 -5.84
C CYS A 116 2.92 1.87 -4.57
N ALA A 117 3.51 1.18 -3.60
CA ALA A 117 2.76 0.57 -2.51
C ALA A 117 2.17 1.56 -1.51
N ALA A 118 2.71 2.78 -1.39
CA ALA A 118 2.21 3.74 -0.43
C ALA A 118 0.95 4.46 -0.95
N PRO A 119 -0.06 4.73 -0.08
CA PRO A 119 -0.03 4.65 1.37
C PRO A 119 -0.39 3.29 1.98
N GLY A 120 -0.64 2.24 1.19
CA GLY A 120 -0.76 0.85 1.69
C GLY A 120 -2.14 0.20 1.59
N ALA A 121 -3.19 0.91 1.17
CA ALA A 121 -4.54 0.34 1.15
C ALA A 121 -4.69 -0.83 0.16
N LYS A 122 -4.15 -0.69 -1.06
CA LYS A 122 -4.09 -1.80 -2.04
C LYS A 122 -3.24 -2.94 -1.53
N LEU A 123 -2.09 -2.63 -0.94
CA LEU A 123 -1.20 -3.61 -0.34
C LEU A 123 -1.90 -4.45 0.75
N CYS A 124 -2.70 -3.82 1.61
CA CYS A 124 -3.53 -4.51 2.59
C CYS A 124 -4.55 -5.44 1.90
N MET A 125 -5.21 -4.99 0.85
CA MET A 125 -6.15 -5.82 0.09
C MET A 125 -5.46 -7.01 -0.58
N ILE A 126 -4.27 -6.82 -1.15
CA ILE A 126 -3.42 -7.89 -1.73
C ILE A 126 -3.08 -8.93 -0.65
N LEU A 127 -2.67 -8.47 0.54
CA LEU A 127 -2.29 -9.35 1.65
C LEU A 127 -3.49 -10.15 2.19
N ASP A 128 -4.67 -9.55 2.25
CA ASP A 128 -5.90 -10.28 2.59
C ASP A 128 -6.19 -11.39 1.57
N SER A 129 -5.99 -11.14 0.26
CA SER A 129 -6.24 -12.12 -0.81
C SER A 129 -5.24 -13.28 -0.81
N LEU A 130 -4.00 -13.08 -0.35
CA LEU A 130 -2.98 -14.13 -0.26
C LEU A 130 -3.26 -15.17 0.84
N GLY A 131 -4.02 -14.80 1.87
CA GLY A 131 -4.32 -15.66 2.99
C GLY A 131 -3.07 -16.14 3.75
N SER A 132 -2.89 -17.46 3.82
CA SER A 132 -1.90 -18.09 4.71
C SER A 132 -0.58 -18.47 4.02
N SER A 133 -0.38 -18.17 2.74
CA SER A 133 0.85 -18.50 2.01
C SER A 133 1.25 -17.40 1.01
N GLY A 134 2.42 -17.48 0.39
CA GLY A 134 2.93 -16.41 -0.49
C GLY A 134 3.55 -15.21 0.27
N SER A 135 3.85 -14.14 -0.47
CA SER A 135 4.47 -12.92 0.08
C SER A 135 4.21 -11.68 -0.77
N VAL A 136 4.28 -10.49 -0.18
CA VAL A 136 4.18 -9.22 -0.92
C VAL A 136 5.45 -8.39 -0.78
N SER A 137 5.93 -7.85 -1.89
CA SER A 137 6.93 -6.77 -1.90
C SER A 137 6.26 -5.46 -2.27
N GLY A 138 6.24 -4.51 -1.33
CA GLY A 138 5.85 -3.14 -1.61
C GLY A 138 7.07 -2.28 -1.87
N VAL A 139 7.05 -1.49 -2.93
CA VAL A 139 8.11 -0.54 -3.29
C VAL A 139 7.49 0.85 -3.42
N ASP A 140 8.16 1.87 -2.90
CA ASP A 140 7.80 3.26 -3.12
C ASP A 140 9.04 4.14 -2.95
N ILE A 141 9.20 5.17 -3.78
CA ILE A 141 10.33 6.10 -3.69
C ILE A 141 10.24 6.99 -2.43
N ALA A 142 9.03 7.27 -1.95
CA ALA A 142 8.78 8.18 -0.85
C ALA A 142 8.77 7.44 0.50
N LYS A 143 9.94 7.40 1.16
CA LYS A 143 10.13 6.77 2.49
C LYS A 143 9.07 7.16 3.54
N HIS A 144 8.67 8.43 3.57
CA HIS A 144 7.66 8.90 4.53
C HIS A 144 6.26 8.33 4.25
N ARG A 145 5.87 8.20 2.97
CA ARG A 145 4.61 7.56 2.58
C ARG A 145 4.65 6.06 2.89
N LEU A 146 5.80 5.42 2.68
CA LEU A 146 6.01 4.01 3.01
C LEU A 146 5.99 3.74 4.53
N ALA A 147 6.37 4.72 5.35
CA ALA A 147 6.18 4.65 6.80
C ALA A 147 4.69 4.64 7.20
N ALA A 148 3.83 5.38 6.49
CA ALA A 148 2.37 5.31 6.67
C ALA A 148 1.82 3.94 6.24
N CYS A 149 2.33 3.38 5.13
CA CYS A 149 2.03 2.00 4.72
C CYS A 149 2.36 0.99 5.82
N ARG A 150 3.55 1.08 6.42
CA ARG A 150 3.92 0.24 7.58
C ARG A 150 2.93 0.38 8.73
N SER A 151 2.53 1.60 9.09
CA SER A 151 1.54 1.83 10.16
C SER A 151 0.20 1.17 9.83
N MET A 152 -0.23 1.23 8.57
CA MET A 152 -1.43 0.56 8.10
C MET A 152 -1.30 -0.96 8.23
N LEU A 153 -0.20 -1.56 7.75
CA LEU A 153 0.06 -3.00 7.87
C LEU A 153 0.02 -3.49 9.33
N LEU A 154 0.59 -2.72 10.26
CA LEU A 154 0.59 -3.04 11.68
C LEU A 154 -0.82 -2.93 12.28
N LYS A 155 -1.56 -1.87 11.95
CA LYS A 155 -2.94 -1.66 12.41
C LYS A 155 -3.87 -2.79 11.99
N TYR A 156 -3.77 -3.24 10.74
CA TYR A 156 -4.65 -4.28 10.19
C TYR A 156 -4.12 -5.71 10.41
N GLY A 157 -2.93 -5.86 11.01
CA GLY A 157 -2.33 -7.17 11.29
C GLY A 157 -1.87 -7.93 10.03
N LEU A 158 -1.46 -7.22 8.98
CA LEU A 158 -1.14 -7.78 7.66
C LEU A 158 0.37 -7.76 7.35
N GLY A 159 1.21 -7.33 8.28
CA GLY A 159 2.64 -7.15 8.04
C GLY A 159 3.45 -8.44 7.87
N ASP A 160 2.97 -9.59 8.34
CA ASP A 160 3.76 -10.81 8.52
C ASP A 160 4.41 -11.33 7.23
N ARG A 161 3.75 -11.21 6.09
CA ARG A 161 4.22 -11.70 4.78
C ARG A 161 4.70 -10.59 3.85
N CYS A 162 4.80 -9.37 4.37
CA CYS A 162 5.15 -8.20 3.59
C CYS A 162 6.63 -7.81 3.78
N ARG A 163 7.24 -7.27 2.74
CA ARG A 163 8.51 -6.54 2.78
C ARG A 163 8.36 -5.22 2.03
N LEU A 164 8.82 -4.13 2.63
CA LEU A 164 8.72 -2.78 2.08
C LEU A 164 10.11 -2.25 1.73
N PHE A 165 10.29 -1.79 0.49
CA PHE A 165 11.53 -1.23 -0.01
C PHE A 165 11.34 0.24 -0.40
N VAL A 166 12.26 1.10 0.02
CA VAL A 166 12.40 2.43 -0.56
C VAL A 166 13.31 2.33 -1.77
N ALA A 167 12.75 2.48 -2.96
CA ALA A 167 13.49 2.41 -4.22
C ALA A 167 12.71 3.09 -5.35
N ASP A 168 13.41 3.38 -6.45
CA ASP A 168 12.77 3.71 -7.72
C ASP A 168 12.18 2.44 -8.35
N GLY A 169 10.86 2.41 -8.52
CA GLY A 169 10.15 1.28 -9.10
C GLY A 169 10.55 0.97 -10.56
N THR A 170 11.14 1.92 -11.29
CA THR A 170 11.63 1.72 -12.67
C THR A 170 12.94 0.93 -12.73
N THR A 171 13.68 0.85 -11.62
CA THR A 171 14.98 0.16 -11.53
C THR A 171 14.98 -0.99 -10.53
N PHE A 172 13.85 -1.23 -9.84
CA PHE A 172 13.73 -2.28 -8.84
C PHE A 172 13.78 -3.68 -9.48
N SER A 173 14.74 -4.50 -9.04
CA SER A 173 15.03 -5.81 -9.66
C SER A 173 15.22 -6.95 -8.66
N LEU A 174 14.79 -6.79 -7.41
CA LEU A 174 14.89 -7.86 -6.41
C LEU A 174 13.83 -8.92 -6.68
N LEU A 175 14.18 -10.19 -6.49
CA LEU A 175 13.25 -11.30 -6.68
C LEU A 175 12.42 -11.57 -5.43
N PRO A 176 11.28 -12.27 -5.58
CA PRO A 176 10.59 -12.79 -4.42
C PRO A 176 11.43 -13.83 -3.69
N VAL A 177 11.38 -13.80 -2.37
CA VAL A 177 11.96 -14.87 -1.56
C VAL A 177 11.01 -16.06 -1.59
N LYS A 178 11.20 -16.94 -2.58
CA LYS A 178 10.66 -18.30 -2.60
C LYS A 178 11.64 -19.16 -1.80
N THR A 179 11.18 -19.89 -0.79
CA THR A 179 11.98 -20.62 0.22
C THR A 179 13.33 -21.13 -0.33
N ILE A 180 14.45 -20.52 0.08
CA ILE A 180 15.80 -20.97 -0.33
C ILE A 180 16.21 -22.10 0.63
N PRO A 181 16.82 -23.20 0.14
CA PRO A 181 17.30 -24.27 1.01
C PRO A 181 18.33 -23.71 1.99
N VAL A 182 18.19 -24.03 3.27
CA VAL A 182 19.17 -23.68 4.30
C VAL A 182 20.43 -24.50 4.03
N SER A 183 21.39 -23.96 3.28
CA SER A 183 22.76 -24.44 3.35
C SER A 183 23.39 -23.79 4.58
N GLU A 184 23.59 -24.58 5.63
CA GLU A 184 24.35 -24.20 6.82
C GLU A 184 25.79 -23.84 6.43
N SER A 185 26.04 -22.57 6.10
CA SER A 185 27.38 -22.03 6.08
C SER A 185 27.58 -21.22 7.36
N GLN A 186 28.32 -21.82 8.29
CA GLN A 186 28.81 -21.20 9.51
C GLN A 186 29.73 -20.02 9.15
N ASN A 187 29.16 -18.82 9.10
CA ASN A 187 29.93 -17.59 9.25
C ASN A 187 29.05 -16.56 9.96
N GLN A 188 29.61 -15.88 10.96
CA GLN A 188 28.96 -14.86 11.80
C GLN A 188 28.62 -13.57 11.03
N LEU A 189 28.02 -13.68 9.85
CA LEU A 189 27.48 -12.54 9.12
C LEU A 189 26.19 -12.05 9.79
N GLU A 190 25.92 -10.74 9.73
CA GLU A 190 24.70 -10.13 10.27
C GLU A 190 23.46 -10.65 9.52
N VAL A 191 22.86 -11.72 10.04
CA VAL A 191 21.60 -12.29 9.56
C VAL A 191 20.42 -11.44 10.01
N TYR A 192 19.42 -11.25 9.14
CA TYR A 192 18.17 -10.59 9.50
C TYR A 192 17.43 -11.39 10.58
N LYS A 193 17.26 -10.77 11.75
CA LYS A 193 16.47 -11.31 12.86
C LYS A 193 15.00 -10.90 12.72
N GLU A 194 14.13 -11.47 13.54
CA GLU A 194 12.73 -11.06 13.60
C GLU A 194 12.62 -9.55 13.84
N TRP A 195 11.82 -8.89 13.00
CA TRP A 195 11.66 -7.44 13.05
C TRP A 195 11.07 -7.01 14.40
N LYS A 196 11.71 -6.02 15.04
CA LYS A 196 11.21 -5.41 16.27
C LYS A 196 10.81 -3.96 16.00
N SER A 197 9.64 -3.55 16.48
CA SER A 197 9.11 -2.18 16.31
C SER A 197 10.00 -1.12 16.96
N ARG A 198 10.73 -1.48 18.02
CA ARG A 198 11.67 -0.59 18.72
C ARG A 198 13.03 -0.62 18.06
N ARG A 199 13.31 0.42 17.27
CA ARG A 199 14.68 0.74 16.84
C ARG A 199 15.56 1.03 18.05
N PRO A 200 16.73 0.40 18.20
CA PRO A 200 17.68 0.70 19.26
C PRO A 200 18.00 2.21 19.32
N TRP A 201 18.08 2.76 20.52
CA TRP A 201 18.41 4.19 20.77
C TRP A 201 19.65 4.66 20.00
N LYS A 202 20.69 3.82 19.91
CA LYS A 202 21.94 4.12 19.21
C LYS A 202 21.74 4.41 17.72
N GLU A 203 20.81 3.72 17.08
CA GLU A 203 20.49 3.87 15.67
C GLU A 203 19.70 5.16 15.42
N ARG A 204 18.69 5.43 16.26
CA ARG A 204 17.93 6.70 16.23
C ARG A 204 18.84 7.91 16.41
N ARG A 205 19.80 7.84 17.34
CA ARG A 205 20.78 8.89 17.60
C ARG A 205 21.72 9.10 16.41
N ARG A 206 22.14 8.03 15.72
CA ARG A 206 23.00 8.12 14.53
C ARG A 206 22.27 8.79 13.36
N GLU A 207 21.01 8.44 13.11
CA GLU A 207 20.18 9.07 12.07
C GLU A 207 19.85 10.54 12.39
N ALA A 208 19.65 10.89 13.66
CA ALA A 208 19.47 12.28 14.08
C ALA A 208 20.74 13.11 13.87
N LEU A 209 21.90 12.58 14.26
CA LEU A 209 23.21 13.21 14.02
C LEU A 209 23.54 13.35 12.53
N ALA A 210 23.12 12.39 11.69
CA ALA A 210 23.29 12.48 10.23
C ALA A 210 22.43 13.61 9.63
N ARG A 211 21.20 13.78 10.13
CA ARG A 211 20.30 14.90 9.75
C ARG A 211 20.81 16.26 10.21
N GLU A 212 21.34 16.35 11.43
CA GLU A 212 21.93 17.60 11.96
C GLU A 212 23.19 18.03 11.20
N LYS A 213 23.98 17.08 10.68
CA LYS A 213 25.19 17.36 9.91
C LYS A 213 24.94 17.75 8.44
N GLY A 214 23.69 17.97 8.03
CA GLY A 214 23.38 18.42 6.67
C GLY A 214 23.63 17.37 5.58
N TYR A 215 23.74 16.08 5.94
CA TYR A 215 23.60 15.00 4.96
C TYR A 215 22.13 14.94 4.54
N SER A 216 21.74 15.90 3.70
CA SER A 216 20.53 15.78 2.91
C SER A 216 20.72 14.57 2.02
N ASN A 217 19.79 13.62 2.07
CA ASN A 217 19.71 12.57 1.06
C ASN A 217 19.29 13.23 -0.27
N PHE A 218 20.19 13.98 -0.88
CA PHE A 218 20.12 14.24 -2.31
C PHE A 218 20.26 12.87 -2.98
N SER A 219 19.22 12.48 -3.69
CA SER A 219 19.10 11.20 -4.37
C SER A 219 20.23 11.04 -5.39
N SER A 220 21.26 10.28 -5.04
CA SER A 220 22.15 9.71 -6.04
C SER A 220 21.33 8.78 -6.96
N PRO A 221 21.51 8.79 -8.29
CA PRO A 221 20.67 8.04 -9.24
C PRO A 221 20.78 6.49 -9.11
N THR A 222 21.62 5.99 -8.21
CA THR A 222 21.97 4.58 -8.06
C THR A 222 21.98 4.14 -6.59
N GLN A 223 20.96 4.49 -5.81
CA GLN A 223 20.83 3.94 -4.46
C GLN A 223 20.23 2.53 -4.52
N GLU A 224 20.93 1.55 -3.93
CA GLU A 224 20.36 0.22 -3.70
C GLU A 224 19.02 0.34 -2.95
N PRO A 225 18.03 -0.53 -3.24
CA PRO A 225 16.77 -0.53 -2.51
C PRO A 225 16.98 -0.56 -0.99
N GLU A 226 16.32 0.31 -0.23
CA GLU A 226 16.40 0.30 1.23
C GLU A 226 15.24 -0.52 1.81
N LEU A 227 15.52 -1.65 2.47
CA LEU A 227 14.49 -2.40 3.19
C LEU A 227 14.01 -1.64 4.44
N LEU A 228 12.79 -1.09 4.39
CA LEU A 228 12.17 -0.29 5.45
C LEU A 228 11.44 -1.13 6.50
N PHE A 229 10.85 -2.25 6.09
CA PHE A 229 10.04 -3.14 6.93
C PHE A 229 10.02 -4.54 6.35
N TYR A 230 10.00 -5.56 7.20
CA TYR A 230 9.71 -6.94 6.80
C TYR A 230 9.01 -7.69 7.92
N GLY A 231 8.02 -8.50 7.56
CA GLY A 231 7.32 -9.38 8.49
C GLY A 231 8.06 -10.68 8.76
N LYS A 232 7.65 -11.38 9.82
CA LYS A 232 8.25 -12.65 10.27
C LYS A 232 8.24 -13.74 9.18
N LYS A 233 7.19 -13.79 8.37
CA LYS A 233 6.94 -14.78 7.31
C LYS A 233 7.17 -14.22 5.90
N SER A 234 7.89 -13.10 5.79
CA SER A 234 8.21 -12.44 4.50
C SER A 234 9.33 -13.13 3.71
N GLY A 235 9.96 -14.15 4.30
CA GLY A 235 11.16 -14.81 3.79
C GLY A 235 12.48 -14.14 4.18
N VAL A 236 12.45 -12.95 4.78
CA VAL A 236 13.67 -12.18 5.09
C VAL A 236 14.40 -12.71 6.32
N VAL A 237 13.68 -13.18 7.35
CA VAL A 237 14.28 -13.67 8.59
C VAL A 237 15.17 -14.89 8.29
N GLY A 238 16.42 -14.86 8.75
CA GLY A 238 17.40 -15.91 8.48
C GLY A 238 18.27 -15.67 7.24
N LEU A 239 17.96 -14.66 6.41
CA LEU A 239 18.79 -14.30 5.26
C LEU A 239 19.90 -13.32 5.63
N THR A 240 21.00 -13.35 4.86
CA THR A 240 22.02 -12.29 4.88
C THR A 240 21.63 -11.16 3.94
N ARG A 241 22.25 -9.98 4.11
CA ARG A 241 22.11 -8.86 3.15
C ARG A 241 22.45 -9.32 1.72
N ASN A 242 23.57 -10.00 1.53
CA ASN A 242 24.01 -10.40 0.18
C ASN A 242 22.99 -11.33 -0.50
N THR A 243 22.39 -12.26 0.24
CA THR A 243 21.36 -13.16 -0.28
C THR A 243 20.07 -12.40 -0.63
N LEU A 244 19.65 -11.46 0.23
CA LEU A 244 18.41 -10.70 0.00
C LEU A 244 18.54 -9.74 -1.20
N TYR A 245 19.69 -9.10 -1.35
CA TYR A 245 19.95 -8.13 -2.43
C TYR A 245 20.59 -8.76 -3.67
N GLN A 246 20.65 -10.09 -3.73
CA GLN A 246 21.24 -10.80 -4.86
C GLN A 246 20.42 -10.51 -6.13
N ARG A 247 21.08 -9.88 -7.11
CA ARG A 247 20.51 -9.69 -8.45
C ARG A 247 20.81 -10.93 -9.29
N VAL A 248 19.83 -11.40 -10.05
CA VAL A 248 20.07 -12.49 -11.00
C VAL A 248 20.60 -11.89 -12.30
N HIS A 249 21.79 -12.33 -12.71
CA HIS A 249 22.30 -12.07 -14.06
C HIS A 249 21.49 -12.91 -15.06
N CYS A 250 21.01 -12.25 -16.13
CA CYS A 250 20.13 -12.80 -17.15
C CYS A 250 20.57 -14.20 -17.61
N GLY A 251 19.73 -15.21 -17.35
CA GLY A 251 19.95 -16.58 -17.82
C GLY A 251 18.79 -17.53 -17.51
N ASN A 252 18.10 -17.37 -16.37
CA ASN A 252 17.01 -18.26 -15.95
C ASN A 252 15.88 -17.50 -15.21
N VAL A 253 15.30 -16.45 -15.81
CA VAL A 253 14.33 -15.56 -15.14
C VAL A 253 12.90 -16.15 -15.11
N TYR A 254 12.58 -17.09 -16.01
CA TYR A 254 11.19 -17.56 -16.22
C TYR A 254 10.58 -18.38 -15.07
N GLY A 255 11.36 -18.82 -14.07
CA GLY A 255 10.87 -19.62 -12.93
C GLY A 255 10.88 -18.93 -11.57
N PHE A 256 11.52 -17.77 -11.44
CA PHE A 256 11.84 -17.18 -10.12
C PHE A 256 11.24 -15.78 -9.91
N GLY A 257 10.50 -15.25 -10.89
CA GLY A 257 9.85 -13.95 -10.82
C GLY A 257 8.64 -13.91 -9.87
N TYR A 258 8.10 -12.71 -9.71
CA TYR A 258 6.80 -12.50 -9.06
C TYR A 258 5.68 -13.10 -9.91
N ASP A 259 4.71 -13.71 -9.25
CA ASP A 259 3.56 -14.34 -9.93
C ASP A 259 2.56 -13.27 -10.39
N LYS A 260 2.47 -12.15 -9.64
CA LYS A 260 1.64 -10.98 -9.96
C LYS A 260 2.41 -9.68 -9.71
N ALA A 261 2.16 -8.67 -10.53
CA ALA A 261 2.73 -7.33 -10.34
C ALA A 261 1.68 -6.24 -10.58
N GLY A 262 1.64 -5.26 -9.70
CA GLY A 262 0.79 -4.08 -9.80
C GLY A 262 1.62 -2.79 -9.71
N SER A 263 1.17 -1.76 -10.41
CA SER A 263 1.57 -0.37 -10.17
C SER A 263 0.31 0.46 -10.12
N CYS A 264 0.09 1.13 -8.99
CA CYS A 264 -1.08 1.98 -8.78
C CYS A 264 -0.67 3.31 -8.18
N GLY A 265 0.28 3.98 -8.84
CA GLY A 265 0.56 5.39 -8.61
C GLY A 265 -0.24 6.23 -9.59
N CYS A 266 -1.09 7.14 -9.08
CA CYS A 266 -1.41 8.33 -9.86
C CYS A 266 -0.08 9.04 -10.08
N ARG A 267 0.44 9.06 -11.31
CA ARG A 267 1.48 10.01 -11.68
C ARG A 267 0.86 11.39 -11.55
N VAL A 268 1.04 12.01 -10.39
CA VAL A 268 0.89 13.45 -10.24
C VAL A 268 2.29 14.01 -10.43
N HIS A 269 2.65 14.29 -11.68
CA HIS A 269 3.66 15.29 -11.97
C HIS A 269 3.11 16.23 -13.07
N PRO A 270 3.38 17.53 -12.92
CA PRO A 270 2.79 18.62 -13.72
C PRO A 270 3.21 18.58 -15.19
#